data_AF-A0AA87U2P7-F1
#
_entry.id   AF-A0AA87U2P7-F1
#
_cell.length_a   1.000
_cell.length_b   1.000
_cell.length_c   1.000
_cell.angle_alpha   90.00
_cell.angle_beta   90.00
_cell.angle_gamma   90.00
#
_symmetry.space_group_name_H-M   'P 1'
#
loop_
_entity.id
_entity.type
_entity.pdbx_description
1 polymer ?
#
loop_
_entity_poly.entity_id
_entity_poly.type
_entity_poly.pdbx_seq_one_letter_code
_entity_poly.pdbx_strand_id
1 'polypeptide(L)'
;MFCATWVAEVTGIDPVAEYRGTYRTEEEAAAIISAAGGIVALVDRMAARASMKRTDDPQDGDIGVVVAPAGVAGEMKEIGAIRFGPIWLALGPAGVVGKKAEFVAAWRLMV
;
A
#
# COMPACT_ATOMS: atom_id res chain seq x y z
N MET A 1 1.40 -0.92 -7.60
CA MET A 1 1.16 -1.21 -6.17
C MET A 1 -0.16 -1.99 -6.01
N PHE A 2 -0.16 -3.06 -5.20
CA PHE A 2 -1.31 -3.98 -5.01
C PHE A 2 -2.53 -3.31 -4.37
N CYS A 3 -2.37 -2.69 -3.20
CA CYS A 3 -3.48 -2.02 -2.50
C CYS A 3 -4.06 -0.84 -3.31
N ALA A 4 -3.28 -0.21 -4.20
CA ALA A 4 -3.80 0.84 -5.07
C ALA A 4 -4.77 0.29 -6.14
N THR A 5 -4.56 -0.94 -6.61
CA THR A 5 -5.53 -1.61 -7.49
C THR A 5 -6.82 -1.91 -6.73
N TRP A 6 -6.73 -2.37 -5.48
CA TRP A 6 -7.91 -2.54 -4.63
C TRP A 6 -8.71 -1.24 -4.44
N VAL A 7 -8.04 -0.11 -4.20
CA VAL A 7 -8.71 1.20 -4.14
C VAL A 7 -9.46 1.50 -5.44
N ALA A 8 -8.85 1.23 -6.61
CA ALA A 8 -9.49 1.44 -7.90
C ALA A 8 -10.74 0.57 -8.08
N GLU A 9 -10.69 -0.70 -7.69
CA GLU A 9 -11.83 -1.61 -7.78
C GLU A 9 -12.99 -1.17 -6.88
N VAL A 10 -12.70 -0.70 -5.67
CA VAL A 10 -13.73 -0.33 -4.68
C VAL A 10 -14.32 1.06 -4.95
N THR A 11 -13.49 2.02 -5.38
CA THR A 11 -13.89 3.43 -5.51
C THR A 11 -14.15 3.87 -6.96
N GLY A 12 -13.72 3.08 -7.95
CA GLY A 12 -13.70 3.47 -9.36
C GLY A 12 -12.60 4.49 -9.72
N ILE A 13 -11.74 4.86 -8.78
CA ILE A 13 -10.66 5.86 -8.96
C ILE A 13 -9.31 5.15 -8.83
N ASP A 14 -8.46 5.13 -9.87
CA ASP A 14 -7.08 4.65 -9.73
C ASP A 14 -6.17 5.77 -9.21
N PRO A 15 -5.77 5.76 -7.92
CA PRO A 15 -5.00 6.85 -7.33
C PRO A 15 -3.55 6.92 -7.83
N VAL A 16 -3.11 5.92 -8.61
CA VAL A 16 -1.75 5.80 -9.15
C VAL A 16 -1.74 5.57 -10.65
N ALA A 17 -2.78 6.01 -11.36
CA ALA A 17 -2.88 5.86 -12.82
C ALA A 17 -1.59 6.31 -13.54
N GLU A 18 -0.99 7.42 -13.10
CA GLU A 18 0.27 7.97 -13.64
C GLU A 18 1.51 7.09 -13.42
N TYR A 19 1.47 6.18 -12.44
CA TYR A 19 2.57 5.26 -12.14
C TYR A 19 2.35 3.85 -12.72
N ARG A 20 1.21 3.57 -13.34
CA ARG A 20 0.93 2.25 -13.91
C ARG A 20 1.82 2.02 -15.13
N GLY A 21 2.61 0.94 -15.09
CA GLY A 21 3.49 0.55 -16.19
C GLY A 21 4.72 1.43 -16.39
N THR A 22 4.96 2.42 -15.51
CA THR A 22 6.11 3.34 -15.61
C THR A 22 7.35 2.83 -14.89
N TYR A 23 7.23 1.76 -14.09
CA TYR A 23 8.34 1.09 -13.43
C TYR A 23 8.22 -0.44 -13.66
N ARG A 24 9.37 -1.10 -13.76
CA ARG A 24 9.52 -2.54 -14.00
C ARG A 24 10.48 -3.21 -13.02
N THR A 25 11.33 -2.43 -12.33
CA THR A 25 12.28 -2.97 -11.35
C THR A 25 12.02 -2.45 -9.93
N GLU A 26 12.61 -3.12 -8.95
CA GLU A 26 12.54 -2.69 -7.54
C GLU A 26 13.24 -1.34 -7.34
N GLU A 27 14.33 -1.08 -8.07
CA GLU A 27 15.10 0.16 -7.99
C GLU A 27 14.30 1.36 -8.53
N GLU A 28 13.58 1.18 -9.64
CA GLU A 28 12.70 2.22 -10.20
C GLU A 28 11.56 2.54 -9.23
N ALA A 29 10.96 1.51 -8.62
CA ALA A 29 9.94 1.70 -7.58
C ALA A 29 10.51 2.44 -6.36
N ALA A 30 11.72 2.08 -5.92
CA ALA A 30 12.40 2.74 -4.82
C ALA A 30 12.73 4.21 -5.14
N ALA A 31 13.10 4.53 -6.38
CA ALA A 31 13.33 5.91 -6.81
C ALA A 31 12.05 6.76 -6.75
N ILE A 32 10.91 6.22 -7.20
CA ILE A 32 9.60 6.89 -7.09
C ILE A 32 9.25 7.15 -5.61
N ILE A 33 9.46 6.16 -4.75
CA ILE A 33 9.23 6.26 -3.30
C ILE A 33 10.15 7.31 -2.67
N SER A 34 11.44 7.31 -3.03
CA SER A 34 12.39 8.28 -2.51
C SER A 34 12.05 9.70 -2.96
N ALA A 35 11.69 9.89 -4.23
CA ALA A 35 11.26 11.18 -4.77
C ALA A 35 9.96 11.69 -4.11
N ALA A 36 9.16 10.78 -3.55
CA ALA A 36 7.98 11.10 -2.77
C ALA A 36 8.26 11.59 -1.35
N GLY A 37 9.49 11.44 -0.84
CA GLY A 37 9.81 11.60 0.57
C GLY A 37 9.48 10.37 1.42
N GLY A 38 9.37 9.19 0.80
CA GLY A 38 9.04 7.92 1.46
C GLY A 38 7.68 7.35 1.08
N ILE A 39 7.43 6.08 1.42
CA ILE A 39 6.21 5.37 0.98
C ILE A 39 4.97 5.94 1.64
N VAL A 40 5.06 6.37 2.89
CA VAL A 40 3.95 7.00 3.63
C VAL A 40 3.51 8.29 2.93
N ALA A 41 4.45 9.14 2.52
CA ALA A 41 4.18 10.38 1.78
C ALA A 41 3.66 10.11 0.35
N LEU A 42 4.13 9.04 -0.30
CA LEU A 42 3.56 8.58 -1.56
C LEU A 42 2.09 8.18 -1.39
N VAL A 43 1.79 7.34 -0.40
CA VAL A 43 0.43 6.84 -0.15
C VAL A 43 -0.49 7.96 0.35
N ASP A 44 -0.01 8.96 1.09
CA ASP A 44 -0.81 10.15 1.42
C ASP A 44 -1.31 10.87 0.17
N ARG A 45 -0.43 11.08 -0.81
CA ARG A 45 -0.80 11.73 -2.08
C ARG A 45 -1.79 10.87 -2.88
N MET A 46 -1.65 9.55 -2.82
CA MET A 46 -2.60 8.62 -3.44
C MET A 46 -3.97 8.65 -2.75
N ALA A 47 -3.97 8.54 -1.42
CA ALA A 47 -5.17 8.54 -0.57
C ALA A 47 -5.99 9.83 -0.77
N ALA A 48 -5.33 10.98 -0.86
CA ALA A 48 -5.97 12.26 -1.13
C ALA A 48 -6.76 12.27 -2.46
N ARG A 49 -6.23 11.64 -3.52
CA ARG A 49 -6.92 11.53 -4.83
C ARG A 49 -8.18 10.66 -4.76
N ALA A 50 -8.19 9.66 -3.89
CA ALA A 50 -9.32 8.76 -3.66
C ALA A 50 -10.22 9.21 -2.49
N SER A 51 -10.07 10.44 -1.99
CA SER A 51 -10.82 10.99 -0.84
C SER A 51 -10.73 10.16 0.45
N MET A 52 -9.66 9.37 0.59
CA MET A 52 -9.41 8.54 1.77
C MET A 52 -8.84 9.40 2.91
N LYS A 53 -9.07 8.99 4.16
CA LYS A 53 -8.62 9.72 5.36
C LYS A 53 -7.70 8.89 6.22
N ARG A 54 -6.72 9.53 6.87
CA ARG A 54 -5.89 8.91 7.92
C ARG A 54 -6.76 8.31 9.02
N THR A 55 -6.32 7.18 9.56
CA THR A 55 -6.99 6.51 10.68
C THR A 55 -6.00 5.73 11.53
N ASP A 56 -6.27 5.68 12.85
CA ASP A 56 -5.52 4.86 13.82
C ASP A 56 -6.26 3.57 14.20
N ASP A 57 -7.48 3.37 13.67
CA ASP A 57 -8.32 2.19 13.93
C ASP A 57 -8.75 1.54 12.60
N PRO A 58 -7.82 0.92 11.84
CA PRO A 58 -8.09 0.42 10.50
C PRO A 58 -9.09 -0.74 10.49
N GLN A 59 -10.06 -0.65 9.59
CA GLN A 59 -11.13 -1.63 9.37
C GLN A 59 -10.89 -2.43 8.09
N ASP A 60 -11.62 -3.52 7.90
CA ASP A 60 -11.48 -4.36 6.71
C ASP A 60 -11.67 -3.57 5.42
N GLY A 61 -10.75 -3.77 4.48
CA GLY A 61 -10.70 -3.03 3.23
C GLY A 61 -9.87 -1.75 3.28
N ASP A 62 -9.61 -1.18 4.46
CA ASP A 62 -8.69 -0.04 4.60
C ASP A 62 -7.30 -0.40 4.10
N ILE A 63 -6.56 0.58 3.60
CA ILE A 63 -5.16 0.35 3.17
C ILE A 63 -4.19 0.86 4.22
N GLY A 64 -2.98 0.32 4.21
CA GLY A 64 -1.93 0.75 5.13
C GLY A 64 -0.54 0.53 4.58
N VAL A 65 0.40 1.21 5.20
CA VAL A 65 1.83 0.89 5.13
C VAL A 65 2.16 0.11 6.39
N VAL A 66 2.70 -1.10 6.21
CA VAL A 66 3.10 -1.99 7.31
C VAL A 66 4.58 -2.32 7.23
N VAL A 67 5.18 -2.64 8.36
CA VAL A 67 6.56 -3.16 8.40
C VAL A 67 6.50 -4.69 8.39
N ALA A 68 6.99 -5.31 7.32
CA ALA A 68 6.93 -6.76 7.18
C ALA A 68 8.12 -7.32 6.38
N PRO A 69 8.44 -8.63 6.54
CA PRO A 69 9.44 -9.28 5.69
C PRO A 69 9.04 -9.23 4.22
N ALA A 70 9.95 -8.72 3.38
CA ALA A 70 9.77 -8.58 1.93
C ALA A 70 11.06 -8.93 1.16
N GLY A 71 10.91 -9.24 -0.12
CA GLY A 71 12.00 -9.72 -0.98
C GLY A 71 12.44 -11.16 -0.66
N VAL A 72 13.43 -11.65 -1.41
CA VAL A 72 13.94 -13.03 -1.28
C VAL A 72 14.68 -13.25 0.03
N ALA A 73 15.40 -12.23 0.52
CA ALA A 73 16.17 -12.28 1.76
C ALA A 73 15.32 -12.06 3.03
N GLY A 74 14.02 -11.72 2.88
CA GLY A 74 13.11 -11.55 4.02
C GLY A 74 13.40 -10.32 4.89
N GLU A 75 14.04 -9.30 4.34
CA GLU A 75 14.33 -8.04 5.03
C GLU A 75 13.04 -7.34 5.45
N MET A 76 13.03 -6.72 6.64
CA MET A 76 11.90 -5.91 7.08
C MET A 76 11.83 -4.63 6.24
N LYS A 77 10.75 -4.46 5.49
CA LYS A 77 10.50 -3.27 4.67
C LYS A 77 9.11 -2.72 4.91
N GLU A 78 8.95 -1.43 4.64
CA GLU A 78 7.64 -0.79 4.56
C GLU A 78 6.96 -1.20 3.26
N ILE A 79 5.78 -1.81 3.36
CA ILE A 79 5.02 -2.29 2.21
C ILE A 79 3.56 -1.83 2.28
N GLY A 80 2.99 -1.56 1.11
CA GLY A 80 1.55 -1.30 0.99
C GLY A 80 0.74 -2.58 1.18
N ALA A 81 -0.29 -2.52 2.02
CA ALA A 81 -1.14 -3.65 2.37
C ALA A 81 -2.62 -3.23 2.52
N ILE A 82 -3.50 -4.23 2.60
CA ILE A 82 -4.95 -4.07 2.81
C ILE A 82 -5.32 -4.74 4.14
N ARG A 83 -6.10 -4.07 4.99
CA ARG A 83 -6.57 -4.61 6.26
C ARG A 83 -7.63 -5.70 6.03
N PHE A 84 -7.49 -6.82 6.75
CA PHE A 84 -8.46 -7.92 6.73
C PHE A 84 -8.46 -8.66 8.07
N GLY A 85 -9.49 -8.47 8.88
CA GLY A 85 -9.56 -8.90 10.27
C GLY A 85 -8.30 -8.49 11.04
N PRO A 86 -7.61 -9.44 11.72
CA PRO A 86 -6.41 -9.14 12.50
C PRO A 86 -5.12 -9.05 11.66
N ILE A 87 -5.20 -9.22 10.34
CA ILE A 87 -4.04 -9.31 9.45
C ILE A 87 -4.05 -8.23 8.37
N TRP A 88 -2.93 -8.16 7.64
CA TRP A 88 -2.70 -7.31 6.49
C TRP A 88 -2.37 -8.16 5.28
N LEU A 89 -3.08 -7.94 4.18
CA LEU A 89 -2.88 -8.59 2.90
C LEU A 89 -1.85 -7.81 2.09
N ALA A 90 -0.76 -8.46 1.72
CA ALA A 90 0.29 -7.88 0.88
C ALA A 90 0.58 -8.80 -0.31
N LEU A 91 1.08 -8.23 -1.40
CA LEU A 91 1.52 -9.00 -2.55
C LEU A 91 2.96 -9.48 -2.34
N GLY A 92 3.16 -10.79 -2.37
CA GLY A 92 4.47 -11.44 -2.37
C GLY A 92 4.72 -12.24 -3.65
N PRO A 93 5.89 -12.88 -3.78
CA PRO A 93 6.26 -13.64 -4.98
C PRO A 93 5.30 -14.79 -5.33
N ALA A 94 4.66 -15.39 -4.32
CA ALA A 94 3.70 -16.49 -4.47
C ALA A 94 2.23 -16.01 -4.57
N GLY A 95 1.99 -14.70 -4.68
CA GLY A 95 0.66 -14.10 -4.69
C GLY A 95 0.33 -13.36 -3.40
N VAL A 96 -0.97 -13.22 -3.11
CA VAL A 96 -1.46 -12.48 -1.94
C VAL A 96 -1.21 -13.30 -0.67
N VAL A 97 -0.57 -12.67 0.31
CA VAL A 97 -0.26 -13.28 1.61
C VAL A 97 -0.79 -12.45 2.76
N GLY A 98 -1.37 -13.13 3.75
CA GLY A 98 -1.80 -12.53 5.00
C GLY A 98 -0.67 -12.47 6.03
N LYS A 99 -0.43 -11.30 6.61
CA LYS A 99 0.63 -11.08 7.61
C LYS A 99 0.06 -10.40 8.86
N LYS A 100 0.47 -10.86 10.05
CA LYS A 100 0.35 -10.05 11.27
C LYS A 100 1.51 -9.06 11.26
N ALA A 101 1.19 -7.77 11.24
CA ALA A 101 2.17 -6.70 11.20
C ALA A 101 1.60 -5.45 11.85
N GLU A 102 2.49 -4.65 12.43
CA GLU A 102 2.17 -3.28 12.83
C GLU A 102 2.08 -2.40 11.59
N PHE A 103 1.15 -1.46 11.60
CA PHE A 103 1.07 -0.44 10.56
C PHE A 103 1.86 0.79 11.00
N VAL A 104 2.64 1.34 10.07
CA VAL A 104 3.23 2.68 10.22
C VAL A 104 2.14 3.73 10.09
N ALA A 105 1.20 3.48 9.19
CA ALA A 105 0.22 4.45 8.77
C ALA A 105 -0.95 3.76 8.04
N ALA A 106 -2.20 4.17 8.29
CA ALA A 106 -3.39 3.61 7.64
C ALA A 106 -4.34 4.69 7.11
N TRP A 107 -5.15 4.31 6.13
CA TRP A 107 -6.14 5.17 5.48
C TRP A 107 -7.46 4.45 5.25
N ARG A 108 -8.55 5.12 5.64
CA ARG A 108 -9.92 4.66 5.48
C ARG A 108 -10.43 4.82 4.06
N LEU A 109 -11.02 3.76 3.52
CA LEU A 109 -11.90 3.86 2.36
C LEU A 109 -13.21 4.55 2.78
N MET A 110 -13.62 5.55 2.01
CA MET A 110 -14.85 6.31 2.24
C MET A 110 -15.93 5.83 1.26
N VAL A 111 -16.27 4.55 1.33
CA VAL A 111 -17.33 3.91 0.50
C VAL A 111 -18.59 3.62 1.29
#